data_AF-A0A519T4M3-F1
#
_entry.id   AF-A0A519T4M3-F1
#
_cell.length_a   1.000
_cell.length_b   1.000
_cell.length_c   1.000
_cell.angle_alpha   90.00
_cell.angle_beta   90.00
_cell.angle_gamma   90.00
#
_symmetry.space_group_name_H-M   'P 1'
#
loop_
_entity.id
_entity.type
_entity.pdbx_description
1 polymer ?
#
loop_
_entity_poly.entity_id
_entity_poly.type
_entity_poly.pdbx_seq_one_letter_code
_entity_poly.pdbx_strand_id
1 'polypeptide(L)'
;KITDENPYELPMRIYPAVHYTMGGLWVDYNLQTTVPGLYATGECNFSDHGANRLGASALMQGLADGYFVIPYTIGDYLAATPPKPVTTDHPAFAEAKAGVQARVEQLLSINGNRTPDEFHKALGHVMWEYCGMARNAEGLKFAKNEIQKLRREFWQDVKVVGTGEEMNQALEKAGRVADFLELGELMVDDALDRNESCGGHFREEYQTPEGEALRDDDHYAYVAAWEYMGDNQPERLNKEELAFENVKLTQRSYK
;
A
#
# COMPACT_ATOMS: atom_id res chain seq x y z
N LYS A 1 6.58 -5.45 -22.97
CA LYS A 1 7.66 -5.74 -23.96
C LYS A 1 7.65 -4.58 -24.95
N ILE A 2 8.79 -3.92 -25.18
CA ILE A 2 8.90 -2.88 -26.21
C ILE A 2 8.91 -3.62 -27.56
N THR A 3 7.99 -3.31 -28.47
CA THR A 3 7.76 -4.10 -29.70
C THR A 3 8.41 -3.53 -30.96
N ASP A 4 8.97 -2.31 -30.90
CA ASP A 4 9.57 -1.60 -32.06
C ASP A 4 8.61 -1.47 -33.26
N GLU A 5 7.30 -1.51 -33.01
CA GLU A 5 6.26 -1.34 -34.02
C GLU A 5 5.98 0.16 -34.25
N ASN A 6 5.86 0.59 -35.51
CA ASN A 6 5.53 1.96 -35.85
C ASN A 6 4.05 2.27 -35.52
N PRO A 7 3.74 3.17 -34.56
CA PRO A 7 2.36 3.47 -34.18
C PRO A 7 1.56 4.20 -35.27
N TYR A 8 2.22 4.71 -36.32
CA TYR A 8 1.55 5.26 -37.51
C TYR A 8 1.07 4.17 -38.49
N GLU A 9 1.62 2.96 -38.39
CA GLU A 9 1.29 1.84 -39.29
C GLU A 9 0.47 0.75 -38.59
N LEU A 10 0.69 0.55 -37.29
CA LEU A 10 0.02 -0.49 -36.50
C LEU A 10 -0.50 0.09 -35.17
N PRO A 11 -1.73 -0.22 -34.74
CA PRO A 11 -2.22 0.21 -33.44
C PRO A 11 -1.39 -0.37 -32.30
N MET A 12 -1.14 0.47 -31.29
CA MET A 12 -0.45 0.04 -30.06
C MET A 12 -1.28 -1.00 -29.31
N ARG A 13 -0.64 -2.08 -28.89
CA ARG A 13 -1.27 -3.10 -28.04
C ARG A 13 -1.30 -2.60 -26.60
N ILE A 14 -2.49 -2.43 -26.06
CA ILE A 14 -2.71 -1.94 -24.69
C ILE A 14 -3.46 -2.99 -23.86
N TYR A 15 -3.19 -3.00 -22.56
CA TYR A 15 -3.92 -3.79 -21.58
C TYR A 15 -3.93 -3.02 -20.26
N PRO A 16 -4.97 -3.20 -19.41
CA PRO A 16 -4.99 -2.62 -18.08
C PRO A 16 -3.82 -3.14 -17.24
N ALA A 17 -3.14 -2.23 -16.55
CA ALA A 17 -2.02 -2.56 -15.67
C ALA A 17 -2.16 -1.80 -14.35
N VAL A 18 -1.66 -2.40 -13.27
CA VAL A 18 -1.48 -1.70 -11.98
C VAL A 18 -0.59 -0.47 -12.23
N HIS A 19 -1.04 0.69 -11.77
CA HIS A 19 -0.41 1.97 -12.14
C HIS A 19 -0.17 2.91 -10.97
N TYR A 20 -1.17 3.14 -10.12
CA TYR A 20 -1.12 4.12 -9.03
C TYR A 20 -1.80 3.56 -7.80
N THR A 21 -1.24 3.85 -6.62
CA THR A 21 -1.82 3.46 -5.33
C THR A 21 -2.56 4.65 -4.75
N MET A 22 -3.90 4.60 -4.69
CA MET A 22 -4.69 5.67 -4.08
C MET A 22 -4.60 5.68 -2.55
N GLY A 23 -4.47 4.50 -1.93
CA GLY A 23 -4.22 4.39 -0.50
C GLY A 23 -2.78 4.76 -0.15
N GLY A 24 -2.48 4.81 1.14
CA GLY A 24 -1.16 5.14 1.65
C GLY A 24 -1.19 5.32 3.15
N LEU A 25 -0.13 5.93 3.68
CA LEU A 25 -0.08 6.34 5.08
C LEU A 25 -1.18 7.35 5.37
N TRP A 26 -1.86 7.17 6.51
CA TRP A 26 -2.77 8.16 7.02
C TRP A 26 -2.00 9.44 7.39
N VAL A 27 -2.49 10.58 6.92
CA VAL A 27 -2.01 11.91 7.26
C VAL A 27 -3.17 12.83 7.59
N ASP A 28 -2.93 13.81 8.44
CA ASP A 28 -3.87 14.90 8.69
C ASP A 28 -3.84 15.95 7.55
N TYR A 29 -4.62 17.01 7.70
CA TYR A 29 -4.66 18.12 6.75
C TYR A 29 -3.29 18.80 6.52
N ASN A 30 -2.38 18.67 7.48
CA ASN A 30 -1.04 19.24 7.43
C ASN A 30 0.01 18.29 6.85
N LEU A 31 -0.43 17.13 6.35
CA LEU A 31 0.39 16.01 5.86
C LEU A 31 1.23 15.33 6.95
N GLN A 32 0.90 15.54 8.23
CA GLN A 32 1.55 14.86 9.35
C GLN A 32 0.88 13.51 9.59
N THR A 33 1.70 12.47 9.72
CA THR A 33 1.24 11.13 10.08
C THR A 33 0.77 11.08 11.54
N THR A 34 0.29 9.92 11.98
CA THR A 34 -0.02 9.70 13.41
C THR A 34 1.22 9.76 14.33
N VAL A 35 2.43 9.74 13.77
CA VAL A 35 3.68 9.94 14.50
C VAL A 35 4.06 11.43 14.47
N PRO A 36 4.05 12.13 15.63
CA PRO A 36 4.38 13.55 15.66
C PRO A 36 5.77 13.85 15.08
N GLY A 37 5.83 14.79 14.14
CA GLY A 37 7.05 15.18 13.44
C GLY A 37 7.41 14.31 12.23
N LEU A 38 6.64 13.25 11.93
CA LEU A 38 6.77 12.47 10.72
C LEU A 38 5.67 12.88 9.72
N TYR A 39 6.08 13.24 8.51
CA TYR A 39 5.20 13.69 7.44
C TYR A 39 5.27 12.75 6.23
N ALA A 40 4.19 12.64 5.46
CA ALA A 40 4.11 11.84 4.24
C ALA A 40 3.43 12.61 3.10
N THR A 41 4.00 12.53 1.90
CA THR A 41 3.63 13.37 0.74
C THR A 41 3.53 12.56 -0.55
N GLY A 42 2.66 12.97 -1.46
CA GLY A 42 2.52 12.33 -2.77
C GLY A 42 1.92 10.93 -2.65
N GLU A 43 2.34 10.02 -3.53
CA GLU A 43 1.75 8.67 -3.63
C GLU A 43 1.92 7.79 -2.37
N CYS A 44 2.74 8.19 -1.39
CA CYS A 44 2.84 7.44 -0.14
C CYS A 44 1.76 7.78 0.90
N ASN A 45 0.92 8.80 0.67
CA ASN A 45 -0.22 9.14 1.52
C ASN A 45 -1.56 8.89 0.78
N PHE A 46 -2.68 8.96 1.51
CA PHE A 46 -4.01 8.60 0.99
C PHE A 46 -4.90 9.79 0.54
N SER A 47 -4.52 11.03 0.85
CA SER A 47 -5.48 12.11 1.15
C SER A 47 -6.32 12.61 -0.04
N ASP A 48 -5.78 12.65 -1.26
CA ASP A 48 -6.35 13.50 -2.32
C ASP A 48 -7.21 12.78 -3.37
N HIS A 49 -7.03 11.47 -3.53
CA HIS A 49 -7.54 10.76 -4.71
C HIS A 49 -8.79 9.93 -4.45
N GLY A 50 -9.16 9.73 -3.18
CA GLY A 50 -10.27 8.88 -2.77
C GLY A 50 -10.21 7.49 -3.43
N ALA A 51 -11.36 6.97 -3.85
CA ALA A 51 -11.43 5.63 -4.44
C ALA A 51 -10.94 5.56 -5.91
N ASN A 52 -10.74 6.68 -6.61
CA ASN A 52 -10.24 6.68 -7.99
C ASN A 52 -9.60 8.02 -8.36
N ARG A 53 -8.29 7.98 -8.62
CA ARG A 53 -7.52 9.13 -9.09
C ARG A 53 -7.93 9.61 -10.49
N LEU A 54 -7.99 10.93 -10.69
CA LEU A 54 -8.13 11.53 -12.02
C LEU A 54 -6.78 11.60 -12.77
N GLY A 55 -6.82 11.45 -14.09
CA GLY A 55 -5.61 11.58 -14.93
C GLY A 55 -4.86 12.89 -14.66
N ALA A 56 -3.53 12.83 -14.69
CA ALA A 56 -2.61 13.95 -14.41
C ALA A 56 -2.62 14.54 -12.98
N SER A 57 -3.50 14.13 -12.06
CA SER A 57 -3.56 14.73 -10.71
C SER A 57 -2.43 14.30 -9.75
N ALA A 58 -1.75 13.18 -9.98
CA ALA A 58 -0.67 12.71 -9.08
C ALA A 58 0.53 13.67 -9.05
N LEU A 59 0.92 14.21 -10.20
CA LEU A 59 2.00 15.22 -10.26
C LEU A 59 1.58 16.54 -9.62
N MET A 60 0.30 16.90 -9.74
CA MET A 60 -0.27 18.05 -9.06
C MET A 60 -0.26 17.87 -7.54
N GLN A 61 -0.61 16.69 -7.03
CA GLN A 61 -0.49 16.36 -5.61
C GLN A 61 0.96 16.51 -5.13
N GLY A 62 1.92 15.87 -5.81
CA GLY A 62 3.33 15.98 -5.42
C GLY A 62 3.85 17.42 -5.40
N LEU A 63 3.40 18.25 -6.36
CA LEU A 63 3.71 19.68 -6.36
C LEU A 63 3.00 20.41 -5.21
N ALA A 64 1.72 20.14 -4.97
CA ALA A 64 0.95 20.81 -3.94
C ALA A 64 1.48 20.49 -2.53
N ASP A 65 1.66 19.22 -2.22
CA ASP A 65 2.21 18.75 -0.95
C ASP A 65 3.58 19.37 -0.71
N GLY A 66 4.46 19.30 -1.72
CA GLY A 66 5.86 19.71 -1.60
C GLY A 66 6.08 21.23 -1.59
N TYR A 67 5.31 22.01 -2.35
CA TYR A 67 5.49 23.47 -2.44
C TYR A 67 4.55 24.28 -1.57
N PHE A 68 3.32 23.81 -1.36
CA PHE A 68 2.27 24.62 -0.74
C PHE A 68 1.88 24.17 0.66
N VAL A 69 2.09 22.91 1.03
CA VAL A 69 1.68 22.40 2.35
C VAL A 69 2.88 22.21 3.27
N ILE A 70 3.77 21.26 2.96
CA ILE A 70 4.89 20.88 3.83
C ILE A 70 5.76 22.06 4.27
N PRO A 71 6.17 23.00 3.41
CA PRO A 71 7.05 24.09 3.83
C PRO A 71 6.49 24.94 4.98
N TYR A 72 5.16 25.06 5.07
CA TYR A 72 4.51 25.80 6.15
C TYR A 72 4.27 24.91 7.38
N THR A 73 3.81 23.67 7.17
CA THR A 73 3.40 22.80 8.28
C THR A 73 4.57 22.19 9.04
N ILE A 74 5.65 21.80 8.33
CA ILE A 74 6.87 21.35 8.98
C ILE A 74 7.59 22.50 9.67
N GLY A 75 7.52 23.71 9.09
CA GLY A 75 8.12 24.92 9.64
C GLY A 75 7.51 25.29 10.99
N ASP A 76 6.17 25.23 11.10
CA ASP A 76 5.45 25.46 12.34
C ASP A 76 5.83 24.44 13.44
N TYR A 77 5.85 23.14 13.09
CA TYR A 77 6.26 22.09 14.01
C TYR A 77 7.71 22.25 14.50
N LEU A 78 8.63 22.59 13.58
CA LEU A 78 10.03 22.85 13.92
C LEU A 78 10.21 24.10 14.76
N ALA A 79 9.41 25.15 14.54
CA ALA A 79 9.46 26.37 15.36
C ALA A 79 9.04 26.13 16.81
N ALA A 80 8.08 25.22 17.03
CA ALA A 80 7.67 24.77 18.35
C ALA A 80 8.64 23.75 18.99
N THR A 81 9.53 23.15 18.19
CA THR A 81 10.46 22.11 18.63
C THR A 81 11.87 22.68 18.81
N PRO A 82 12.34 22.88 20.06
CA PRO A 82 13.68 23.43 20.28
C PRO A 82 14.75 22.51 19.68
N PRO A 83 15.80 23.06 19.02
CA PRO A 83 16.86 22.26 18.46
C PRO A 83 17.58 21.52 19.58
N LYS A 84 17.50 20.18 19.53
CA LYS A 84 18.24 19.29 20.43
C LYS A 84 19.24 18.48 19.60
N PRO A 85 20.43 18.18 20.14
CA PRO A 85 21.32 17.23 19.51
C PRO A 85 20.60 15.90 19.27
N VAL A 86 20.64 15.42 18.02
CA VAL A 86 20.15 14.08 17.69
C VAL A 86 21.23 13.09 18.09
N THR A 87 20.95 12.26 19.09
CA THR A 87 21.85 11.20 19.54
C THR A 87 21.19 9.83 19.40
N THR A 88 22.01 8.78 19.45
CA THR A 88 21.56 7.39 19.38
C THR A 88 21.25 6.79 20.76
N ASP A 89 21.27 7.61 21.81
CA ASP A 89 21.16 7.13 23.20
C ASP A 89 19.72 6.86 23.62
N HIS A 90 18.75 7.31 22.83
CA HIS A 90 17.34 7.11 23.12
C HIS A 90 16.98 5.60 23.06
N PRO A 91 16.22 5.05 24.03
CA PRO A 91 15.84 3.63 24.04
C PRO A 91 15.20 3.15 22.73
N ALA A 92 14.34 3.98 22.13
CA ALA A 92 13.71 3.67 20.84
C ALA A 92 14.72 3.49 19.69
N PHE A 93 15.86 4.20 19.71
CA PHE A 93 16.91 3.98 18.70
C PHE A 93 17.58 2.62 18.90
N ALA A 94 17.90 2.27 20.16
CA ALA A 94 18.51 0.97 20.48
C ALA A 94 17.58 -0.19 20.09
N GLU A 95 16.28 -0.06 20.38
CA GLU A 95 15.24 -1.03 19.98
C GLU A 95 15.14 -1.16 18.45
N ALA A 96 14.98 -0.06 17.72
CA ALA A 96 14.87 -0.07 16.26
C ALA A 96 16.12 -0.67 15.61
N LYS A 97 17.32 -0.29 16.09
CA LYS A 97 18.59 -0.85 15.60
C LYS A 97 18.67 -2.34 15.84
N ALA A 98 18.36 -2.81 17.05
CA ALA A 98 18.38 -4.23 17.38
C ALA A 98 17.38 -5.02 16.54
N GLY A 99 16.17 -4.49 16.32
CA GLY A 99 15.15 -5.12 15.47
C GLY A 99 15.60 -5.25 14.01
N VAL A 100 16.17 -4.19 13.43
CA VAL A 100 16.70 -4.24 12.05
C VAL A 100 17.84 -5.24 11.93
N GLN A 101 18.78 -5.24 12.90
CA GLN A 101 19.90 -6.19 12.91
C GLN A 101 19.41 -7.63 13.03
N ALA A 102 18.49 -7.92 13.95
CA ALA A 102 17.91 -9.24 14.12
C ALA A 102 17.18 -9.72 12.86
N ARG A 103 16.42 -8.85 12.18
CA ARG A 103 15.74 -9.20 10.92
C ARG A 103 16.73 -9.51 9.80
N VAL A 104 17.80 -8.74 9.67
CA VAL A 104 18.87 -8.99 8.68
C VAL A 104 19.57 -10.31 8.97
N GLU A 105 19.95 -10.56 10.22
CA GLU A 105 20.59 -11.81 10.65
C GLU A 105 19.67 -13.01 10.41
N GLN A 106 18.38 -12.89 10.73
CA GLN A 106 17.38 -13.92 10.44
C GLN A 106 17.33 -14.24 8.95
N LEU A 107 17.18 -13.24 8.08
CA LEU A 107 17.12 -13.44 6.63
C LEU A 107 18.38 -14.14 6.08
N LEU A 108 19.57 -13.78 6.57
CA LEU A 108 20.82 -14.41 6.17
C LEU A 108 21.03 -15.81 6.75
N SER A 109 20.41 -16.11 7.90
CA SER A 109 20.51 -17.41 8.55
C SER A 109 19.64 -18.50 7.91
N ILE A 110 18.57 -18.11 7.20
CA ILE A 110 17.67 -19.06 6.54
C ILE A 110 18.39 -19.64 5.31
N ASN A 111 18.70 -20.94 5.36
CA ASN A 111 19.31 -21.67 4.25
C ASN A 111 18.25 -22.50 3.50
N GLY A 112 17.22 -21.81 3.02
CA GLY A 112 16.13 -22.43 2.27
C GLY A 112 16.50 -22.77 0.82
N ASN A 113 15.49 -23.02 0.00
CA ASN A 113 15.65 -23.43 -1.40
C ASN A 113 15.00 -22.47 -2.40
N ARG A 114 14.18 -21.52 -1.94
CA ARG A 114 13.45 -20.58 -2.80
C ARG A 114 14.02 -19.18 -2.69
N THR A 115 14.26 -18.55 -3.83
CA THR A 115 14.78 -17.18 -3.90
C THR A 115 13.70 -16.14 -3.56
N PRO A 116 14.07 -14.92 -3.12
CA PRO A 116 13.13 -13.81 -2.97
C PRO A 116 12.29 -13.54 -4.23
N ASP A 117 12.86 -13.77 -5.41
CA ASP A 117 12.18 -13.61 -6.70
C ASP A 117 11.02 -14.58 -6.87
N GLU A 118 11.19 -15.82 -6.44
CA GLU A 118 10.14 -16.84 -6.51
C GLU A 118 9.00 -16.53 -5.54
N PHE A 119 9.30 -16.05 -4.33
CA PHE A 119 8.28 -15.55 -3.41
C PHE A 119 7.55 -14.33 -3.95
N HIS A 120 8.29 -13.36 -4.51
CA HIS A 120 7.69 -12.17 -5.10
C HIS A 120 6.74 -12.51 -6.25
N LYS A 121 7.16 -13.41 -7.16
CA LYS A 121 6.31 -13.87 -8.27
C LYS A 121 5.08 -14.61 -7.75
N ALA A 122 5.23 -15.49 -6.77
CA ALA A 122 4.12 -16.22 -6.18
C ALA A 122 3.08 -15.28 -5.55
N LEU A 123 3.52 -14.30 -4.76
CA LEU A 123 2.65 -13.25 -4.24
C LEU A 123 1.96 -12.46 -5.37
N GLY A 124 2.73 -12.04 -6.37
CA GLY A 124 2.20 -11.29 -7.52
C GLY A 124 1.12 -12.05 -8.28
N HIS A 125 1.25 -13.36 -8.45
CA HIS A 125 0.22 -14.20 -9.05
C HIS A 125 -1.07 -14.23 -8.20
N VAL A 126 -0.95 -14.40 -6.88
CA VAL A 126 -2.12 -14.39 -5.99
C VAL A 126 -2.83 -13.03 -6.03
N MET A 127 -2.08 -11.94 -5.92
CA MET A 127 -2.65 -10.59 -5.96
C MET A 127 -3.31 -10.28 -7.31
N TRP A 128 -2.67 -10.66 -8.41
CA TRP A 128 -3.19 -10.43 -9.76
C TRP A 128 -4.52 -11.16 -10.02
N GLU A 129 -4.57 -12.44 -9.66
CA GLU A 129 -5.75 -13.29 -9.95
C GLU A 129 -6.93 -12.99 -9.02
N TYR A 130 -6.69 -12.67 -7.75
CA TYR A 130 -7.75 -12.64 -6.73
C TYR A 130 -7.99 -11.28 -6.08
N CYS A 131 -7.04 -10.36 -6.15
CA CYS A 131 -7.14 -8.99 -5.62
C CYS A 131 -6.81 -7.94 -6.69
N GLY A 132 -7.07 -8.27 -7.96
CA GLY A 132 -6.83 -7.43 -9.11
C GLY A 132 -7.96 -6.44 -9.39
N MET A 133 -8.35 -6.35 -10.66
CA MET A 133 -9.34 -5.40 -11.16
C MET A 133 -10.76 -5.73 -10.68
N ALA A 134 -11.19 -6.98 -10.89
CA ALA A 134 -12.43 -7.52 -10.35
C ALA A 134 -12.12 -8.44 -9.18
N ARG A 135 -12.99 -8.44 -8.18
CA ARG A 135 -12.80 -9.17 -6.93
C ARG A 135 -14.11 -9.80 -6.51
N ASN A 136 -14.04 -10.92 -5.81
CA ASN A 136 -15.19 -11.51 -5.11
C ASN A 136 -14.75 -12.12 -3.78
N ALA A 137 -15.68 -12.33 -2.87
CA ALA A 137 -15.43 -12.78 -1.51
C ALA A 137 -14.74 -14.15 -1.45
N GLU A 138 -15.06 -15.06 -2.38
CA GLU A 138 -14.43 -16.39 -2.44
C GLU A 138 -12.95 -16.26 -2.82
N GLY A 139 -12.65 -15.52 -3.89
CA GLY A 139 -11.29 -15.25 -4.35
C GLY A 139 -10.45 -14.52 -3.30
N LEU A 140 -11.01 -13.50 -2.64
CA LEU A 140 -10.31 -12.76 -1.59
C LEU A 140 -10.00 -13.64 -0.36
N LYS A 141 -10.95 -14.50 0.07
CA LYS A 141 -10.68 -15.48 1.15
C LYS A 141 -9.62 -16.50 0.76
N PHE A 142 -9.62 -16.96 -0.50
CA PHE A 142 -8.57 -17.83 -1.01
C PHE A 142 -7.21 -17.13 -0.97
N ALA A 143 -7.15 -15.90 -1.49
CA ALA A 143 -5.93 -15.08 -1.51
C ALA A 143 -5.34 -14.88 -0.12
N LYS A 144 -6.17 -14.54 0.88
CA LYS A 144 -5.74 -14.39 2.27
C LYS A 144 -5.04 -15.64 2.78
N ASN A 145 -5.65 -16.81 2.60
CA ASN A 145 -5.07 -18.07 3.06
C ASN A 145 -3.74 -18.40 2.35
N GLU A 146 -3.65 -18.16 1.04
CA GLU A 146 -2.42 -18.40 0.29
C GLU A 146 -1.31 -17.42 0.65
N ILE A 147 -1.62 -16.14 0.90
CA ILE A 147 -0.64 -15.15 1.35
C ILE A 147 -0.13 -15.50 2.75
N GLN A 148 -1.00 -15.89 3.68
CA GLN A 148 -0.60 -16.34 5.01
C GLN A 148 0.33 -17.57 4.96
N LYS A 149 0.05 -18.50 4.05
CA LYS A 149 0.93 -19.65 3.79
C LYS A 149 2.27 -19.20 3.21
N LEU A 150 2.26 -18.33 2.19
CA LEU A 150 3.46 -17.77 1.59
C LEU A 150 4.33 -17.01 2.60
N ARG A 151 3.72 -16.26 3.52
CA ARG A 151 4.40 -15.57 4.65
C ARG A 151 5.15 -16.55 5.53
N ARG A 152 4.49 -17.64 5.95
CA ARG A 152 5.14 -18.69 6.77
C ARG A 152 6.27 -19.38 6.01
N GLU A 153 6.05 -19.73 4.74
CA GLU A 153 7.06 -20.36 3.89
C GLU A 153 8.27 -19.46 3.67
N PHE A 154 8.06 -18.15 3.49
CA PHE A 154 9.14 -17.18 3.30
C PHE A 154 10.13 -17.20 4.47
N TRP A 155 9.63 -17.13 5.70
CA TRP A 155 10.47 -17.15 6.90
C TRP A 155 11.08 -18.53 7.24
N GLN A 156 10.74 -19.57 6.47
CA GLN A 156 11.28 -20.93 6.64
C GLN A 156 12.23 -21.34 5.50
N ASP A 157 12.00 -20.86 4.28
CA ASP A 157 12.61 -21.42 3.06
C ASP A 157 13.18 -20.35 2.10
N VAL A 158 13.23 -19.07 2.49
CA VAL A 158 13.93 -18.06 1.68
C VAL A 158 15.43 -18.30 1.66
N LYS A 159 16.01 -18.32 0.45
CA LYS A 159 17.45 -18.39 0.21
C LYS A 159 17.97 -16.99 -0.13
N VAL A 160 18.63 -16.36 0.82
CA VAL A 160 19.39 -15.12 0.56
C VAL A 160 20.84 -15.48 0.28
N VAL A 161 21.31 -15.17 -0.93
CA VAL A 161 22.72 -15.40 -1.32
C VAL A 161 23.59 -14.22 -0.90
N GLY A 162 24.87 -14.47 -0.64
CA GLY A 162 25.84 -13.46 -0.20
C GLY A 162 25.86 -13.25 1.32
N THR A 163 26.52 -12.17 1.76
CA THR A 163 26.65 -11.80 3.18
C THR A 163 25.95 -10.47 3.46
N GLY A 164 25.91 -10.06 4.74
CA GLY A 164 25.42 -8.75 5.17
C GLY A 164 26.52 -7.70 5.41
N GLU A 165 27.77 -8.00 5.04
CA GLU A 165 28.93 -7.11 5.28
C GLU A 165 29.12 -6.07 4.17
N GLU A 166 28.52 -6.32 3.00
CA GLU A 166 28.58 -5.45 1.82
C GLU A 166 27.17 -5.25 1.25
N MET A 167 27.05 -4.39 0.22
CA MET A 167 25.79 -4.19 -0.47
C MET A 167 25.30 -5.51 -1.09
N ASN A 168 24.17 -6.00 -0.61
CA ASN A 168 23.57 -7.25 -1.05
C ASN A 168 22.15 -7.03 -1.59
N GLN A 169 22.00 -7.05 -2.91
CA GLN A 169 20.70 -6.86 -3.58
C GLN A 169 19.71 -8.00 -3.30
N ALA A 170 20.20 -9.23 -3.05
CA ALA A 170 19.32 -10.34 -2.69
C ALA A 170 18.72 -10.14 -1.29
N LEU A 171 19.52 -9.64 -0.34
CA LEU A 171 19.06 -9.28 1.00
C LEU A 171 18.07 -8.11 0.96
N GLU A 172 18.39 -7.05 0.22
CA GLU A 172 17.49 -5.90 0.04
C GLU A 172 16.14 -6.36 -0.53
N LYS A 173 16.16 -7.18 -1.57
CA LYS A 173 14.95 -7.71 -2.19
C LYS A 173 14.18 -8.62 -1.24
N ALA A 174 14.85 -9.46 -0.46
CA ALA A 174 14.20 -10.29 0.57
C ALA A 174 13.47 -9.42 1.59
N GLY A 175 14.10 -8.33 2.06
CA GLY A 175 13.46 -7.35 2.94
C GLY A 175 12.16 -6.78 2.35
N ARG A 176 12.23 -6.28 1.11
CA ARG A 176 11.04 -5.75 0.41
C ARG A 176 9.95 -6.80 0.19
N VAL A 177 10.32 -8.04 -0.12
CA VAL A 177 9.34 -9.13 -0.31
C VAL A 177 8.63 -9.46 1.00
N ALA A 178 9.33 -9.44 2.13
CA ALA A 178 8.69 -9.58 3.43
C ALA A 178 7.67 -8.46 3.69
N ASP A 179 7.99 -7.20 3.33
CA ASP A 179 7.05 -6.08 3.44
C ASP A 179 5.86 -6.23 2.49
N PHE A 180 6.10 -6.65 1.23
CA PHE A 180 5.03 -6.88 0.25
C PHE A 180 4.08 -8.00 0.65
N LEU A 181 4.59 -9.06 1.28
CA LEU A 181 3.75 -10.14 1.79
C LEU A 181 2.79 -9.64 2.87
N GLU A 182 3.23 -8.71 3.72
CA GLU A 182 2.38 -8.08 4.73
C GLU A 182 1.35 -7.15 4.12
N LEU A 183 1.83 -6.23 3.28
CA LEU A 183 0.96 -5.27 2.61
C LEU A 183 -0.08 -5.97 1.72
N GLY A 184 0.31 -7.06 1.05
CA GLY A 184 -0.61 -7.86 0.23
C GLY A 184 -1.71 -8.52 1.03
N GLU A 185 -1.40 -9.04 2.24
CA GLU A 185 -2.41 -9.57 3.16
C GLU A 185 -3.39 -8.46 3.58
N LEU A 186 -2.86 -7.31 4.00
CA LEU A 186 -3.66 -6.14 4.39
C LEU A 186 -4.58 -5.64 3.25
N MET A 187 -4.07 -5.58 2.02
CA MET A 187 -4.86 -5.17 0.85
C MET A 187 -6.03 -6.13 0.58
N VAL A 188 -5.82 -7.43 0.80
CA VAL A 188 -6.88 -8.44 0.66
C VAL A 188 -7.90 -8.29 1.78
N ASP A 189 -7.47 -8.02 3.02
CA ASP A 189 -8.36 -7.79 4.15
C ASP A 189 -9.22 -6.53 3.98
N ASP A 190 -8.62 -5.41 3.56
CA ASP A 190 -9.35 -4.19 3.21
C ASP A 190 -10.38 -4.44 2.09
N ALA A 191 -9.97 -5.15 1.03
CA ALA A 191 -10.87 -5.48 -0.07
C ALA A 191 -12.00 -6.43 0.32
N LEU A 192 -11.79 -7.29 1.31
CA LEU A 192 -12.78 -8.25 1.79
C LEU A 192 -13.79 -7.58 2.74
N ASP A 193 -13.32 -6.69 3.63
CA ASP A 193 -14.16 -5.90 4.56
C ASP A 193 -15.13 -4.98 3.81
N ARG A 194 -14.66 -4.36 2.72
CA ARG A 194 -15.45 -3.45 1.89
C ARG A 194 -16.38 -4.21 0.94
N ASN A 195 -17.66 -4.28 1.30
CA ASN A 195 -18.72 -4.94 0.53
C ASN A 195 -19.51 -3.95 -0.34
N GLU A 196 -18.82 -3.28 -1.26
CA GLU A 196 -19.39 -2.40 -2.27
C GLU A 196 -18.50 -2.38 -3.52
N SER A 197 -18.92 -1.70 -4.59
CA SER A 197 -18.00 -1.29 -5.66
C SER A 197 -17.90 0.23 -5.71
N CYS A 198 -16.69 0.75 -5.55
CA CYS A 198 -16.40 2.18 -5.52
C CYS A 198 -15.05 2.47 -6.17
N GLY A 199 -15.05 3.24 -7.27
CA GLY A 199 -13.82 3.65 -7.95
C GLY A 199 -13.01 2.46 -8.47
N GLY A 200 -11.73 2.37 -8.08
CA GLY A 200 -10.81 1.28 -8.43
C GLY A 200 -11.02 -0.01 -7.62
N HIS A 201 -11.96 -0.01 -6.66
CA HIS A 201 -12.39 -1.19 -5.94
C HIS A 201 -13.69 -1.72 -6.57
N PHE A 202 -13.61 -2.87 -7.23
CA PHE A 202 -14.77 -3.48 -7.90
C PHE A 202 -15.01 -4.90 -7.38
N ARG A 203 -16.16 -5.08 -6.72
CA ARG A 203 -16.66 -6.34 -6.21
C ARG A 203 -17.78 -6.85 -7.11
N GLU A 204 -17.61 -8.03 -7.66
CA GLU A 204 -18.54 -8.63 -8.62
C GLU A 204 -19.94 -8.84 -8.02
N GLU A 205 -20.05 -8.99 -6.70
CA GLU A 205 -21.32 -9.11 -6.00
C GLU A 205 -22.06 -7.77 -5.87
N TYR A 206 -21.36 -6.64 -6.04
CA TYR A 206 -21.87 -5.28 -5.87
C TYR A 206 -21.73 -4.50 -7.17
N GLN A 207 -22.47 -4.93 -8.20
CA GLN A 207 -22.57 -4.25 -9.48
C GLN A 207 -24.03 -4.14 -9.93
N THR A 208 -24.35 -3.16 -10.78
CA THR A 208 -25.67 -3.06 -11.42
C THR A 208 -25.87 -4.18 -12.44
N PRO A 209 -27.11 -4.44 -12.90
CA PRO A 209 -27.36 -5.40 -13.99
C PRO A 209 -26.58 -5.12 -15.27
N GLU A 210 -26.18 -3.87 -15.49
CA GLU A 210 -25.37 -3.41 -16.63
C GLU A 210 -23.85 -3.53 -16.40
N GLY A 211 -23.42 -4.06 -15.26
CA GLY A 211 -22.01 -4.25 -14.90
C GLY A 211 -21.31 -3.00 -14.37
N GLU A 212 -22.06 -2.00 -13.91
CA GLU A 212 -21.49 -0.77 -13.33
C GLU A 212 -21.26 -0.92 -11.82
N ALA A 213 -20.31 -0.17 -11.27
CA ALA A 213 -20.04 -0.17 -9.84
C ALA A 213 -21.28 0.28 -9.02
N LEU A 214 -21.69 -0.57 -8.07
CA LEU A 214 -22.75 -0.26 -7.11
C LEU A 214 -22.12 0.15 -5.77
N ARG A 215 -22.08 1.47 -5.53
CA ARG A 215 -21.54 2.07 -4.31
C ARG A 215 -22.59 2.09 -3.19
N ASP A 216 -22.17 1.89 -1.95
CA ASP A 216 -23.04 1.90 -0.77
C ASP A 216 -22.64 3.05 0.17
N ASP A 217 -23.29 4.20 -0.05
CA ASP A 217 -23.00 5.45 0.67
C ASP A 217 -23.47 5.41 2.15
N ASP A 218 -24.37 4.49 2.52
CA ASP A 218 -24.91 4.43 3.88
C ASP A 218 -23.95 3.69 4.84
N HIS A 219 -23.21 2.71 4.33
CA HIS A 219 -22.32 1.87 5.15
C HIS A 219 -20.84 2.13 4.92
N TYR A 220 -20.46 2.63 3.74
CA TYR A 220 -19.06 2.67 3.30
C TYR A 220 -18.52 4.07 2.95
N ALA A 221 -19.24 5.13 3.31
CA ALA A 221 -18.80 6.52 3.21
C ALA A 221 -17.73 6.90 4.26
N TYR A 222 -16.66 6.10 4.36
CA TYR A 222 -15.53 6.31 5.27
C TYR A 222 -14.21 5.93 4.61
N VAL A 223 -13.13 6.53 5.10
CA VAL A 223 -11.75 6.12 4.85
C VAL A 223 -11.39 4.99 5.82
N ALA A 224 -10.86 3.89 5.28
CA ALA A 224 -10.36 2.77 6.07
C ALA A 224 -8.90 3.01 6.45
N ALA A 225 -8.63 3.31 7.72
CA ALA A 225 -7.28 3.47 8.24
C ALA A 225 -6.91 2.25 9.10
N TRP A 226 -6.14 1.34 8.52
CA TRP A 226 -5.73 0.10 9.19
C TRP A 226 -4.49 0.32 10.05
N GLU A 227 -4.60 -0.06 11.32
CA GLU A 227 -3.53 0.05 12.31
C GLU A 227 -2.86 -1.30 12.54
N TYR A 228 -1.54 -1.30 12.45
CA TYR A 228 -0.70 -2.46 12.72
C TYR A 228 -0.64 -2.74 14.23
N MET A 229 -1.07 -3.94 14.63
CA MET A 229 -1.17 -4.36 16.04
C MET A 229 -0.01 -5.27 16.48
N GLY A 230 0.97 -5.50 15.60
CA GLY A 230 2.08 -6.43 15.82
C GLY A 230 2.03 -7.68 14.93
N ASP A 231 3.13 -8.41 14.89
CA ASP A 231 3.27 -9.60 14.03
C ASP A 231 2.25 -10.68 14.39
N ASN A 232 1.59 -11.21 13.37
CA ASN A 232 0.55 -12.25 13.48
C ASN A 232 -0.64 -11.83 14.38
N GLN A 233 -0.85 -10.54 14.59
CA GLN A 233 -2.07 -10.00 15.18
C GLN A 233 -2.97 -9.45 14.07
N PRO A 234 -4.31 -9.57 14.20
CA PRO A 234 -5.21 -8.92 13.28
C PRO A 234 -5.06 -7.40 13.39
N GLU A 235 -4.95 -6.73 12.24
CA GLU A 235 -5.01 -5.28 12.11
C GLU A 235 -6.32 -4.71 12.67
N ARG A 236 -6.25 -3.47 13.17
CA ARG A 236 -7.42 -2.75 13.66
C ARG A 236 -7.89 -1.72 12.64
N LEU A 237 -9.15 -1.83 12.21
CA LEU A 237 -9.77 -0.82 11.36
C LEU A 237 -10.19 0.40 12.19
N ASN A 238 -9.61 1.56 11.88
CA ASN A 238 -10.10 2.85 12.30
C ASN A 238 -10.87 3.48 11.11
N LYS A 239 -12.14 3.80 11.32
CA LYS A 239 -12.98 4.43 10.28
C LYS A 239 -13.00 5.94 10.47
N GLU A 240 -12.65 6.67 9.41
CA GLU A 240 -12.81 8.12 9.34
C GLU A 240 -13.98 8.45 8.42
N GLU A 241 -15.08 8.92 9.00
CA GLU A 241 -16.31 9.24 8.28
C GLU A 241 -16.11 10.42 7.33
N LEU A 242 -16.58 10.28 6.09
CA LEU A 242 -16.49 11.32 5.08
C LEU A 242 -17.71 12.25 5.15
N ALA A 243 -17.48 13.48 5.59
CA ALA A 243 -18.49 14.53 5.60
C ALA A 243 -18.43 15.38 4.32
N PHE A 244 -19.50 15.36 3.53
CA PHE A 244 -19.57 16.11 2.28
C PHE A 244 -20.42 17.38 2.42
N GLU A 245 -19.78 18.51 2.72
CA GLU A 245 -20.46 19.80 2.91
C GLU A 245 -20.77 20.53 1.60
N ASN A 246 -19.85 20.46 0.63
CA ASN A 246 -19.88 21.29 -0.57
C ASN A 246 -20.41 20.58 -1.82
N VAL A 247 -20.40 19.24 -1.84
CA VAL A 247 -20.79 18.44 -3.00
C VAL A 247 -21.66 17.28 -2.51
N LYS A 248 -22.86 17.13 -3.06
CA LYS A 248 -23.70 15.98 -2.71
C LYS A 248 -23.17 14.72 -3.37
N LEU A 249 -23.20 13.61 -2.63
CA LEU A 249 -22.95 12.30 -3.19
C LEU A 249 -24.01 11.98 -4.25
N THR A 250 -23.53 11.64 -5.45
CA THR A 250 -24.37 11.16 -6.54
C THR A 250 -23.71 9.93 -7.16
N GLN A 251 -24.51 8.98 -7.62
CA GLN A 251 -23.99 7.84 -8.36
C GLN A 251 -23.31 8.33 -9.64
N ARG A 252 -22.04 7.93 -9.82
CA ARG A 252 -21.24 8.31 -10.99
C ARG A 252 -21.43 7.28 -12.09
N SER A 253 -22.04 7.69 -13.21
CA SER A 253 -22.06 6.92 -14.47
C SER A 253 -21.04 7.50 -15.43
N TYR A 254 -20.23 6.65 -16.08
CA TYR A 254 -19.30 7.05 -17.14
C TYR A 254 -19.86 6.84 -18.55
N LYS A 255 -21.10 6.36 -18.67
CA LYS A 255 -21.89 6.35 -19.91
C LYS A 255 -22.48 7.72 -20.20
#